data_AF-A0A6M1U0X9-F1
#
_entry.id   AF-A0A6M1U0X9-F1
#
_cell.length_a   1.000
_cell.length_b   1.000
_cell.length_c   1.000
_cell.angle_alpha   90.00
_cell.angle_beta   90.00
_cell.angle_gamma   90.00
#
_symmetry.space_group_name_H-M   'P 1'
#
loop_
_entity.id
_entity.type
_entity.pdbx_description
1 polymer ?
#
loop_
_entity_poly.entity_id
_entity_poly.type
_entity_poly.pdbx_seq_one_letter_code
_entity_poly.pdbx_strand_id
1 'polypeptide(L)'
;MAAVVALVAVQAGPARADENWEAAKSAFGACMAHFPDVKAIQAQLKADGWRYEGNEQGLRIFSRNGFRAIAATQGNSQIATRCVVAASRLKPEPAIAFARTVAGELSGVKPIDLSDRGVPAAWEGSLRGKVLRLGVVPQAEFGLMRGATVVLGEF
;
A
#
# COMPACT_ATOMS: atom_id res chain seq x y z
N MET A 1 -24.49 44.56 -5.91
CA MET A 1 -24.44 43.33 -5.09
C MET A 1 -23.61 42.31 -5.82
N ALA A 2 -22.40 42.02 -5.34
CA ALA A 2 -21.57 40.95 -5.87
C ALA A 2 -21.17 40.06 -4.69
N ALA A 3 -21.78 38.88 -4.60
CA ALA A 3 -21.43 37.87 -3.61
C ALA A 3 -20.13 37.20 -4.07
N VAL A 4 -19.03 37.50 -3.39
CA VAL A 4 -17.77 36.78 -3.56
C VAL A 4 -17.93 35.43 -2.87
N VAL A 5 -18.21 34.39 -3.65
CA VAL A 5 -18.16 33.00 -3.18
C VAL A 5 -16.69 32.67 -2.94
N ALA A 6 -16.28 32.72 -1.67
CA ALA A 6 -15.00 32.19 -1.24
C ALA A 6 -15.02 30.67 -1.47
N LEU A 7 -14.37 30.21 -2.54
CA LEU A 7 -14.02 28.80 -2.68
C LEU A 7 -13.11 28.44 -1.52
N VAL A 8 -13.65 27.71 -0.54
CA VAL A 8 -12.85 27.00 0.45
C VAL A 8 -12.09 25.93 -0.33
N ALA A 9 -10.91 26.28 -0.82
CA ALA A 9 -9.91 25.30 -1.18
C ALA A 9 -9.64 24.52 0.11
N VAL A 10 -10.23 23.32 0.23
CA VAL A 10 -9.83 22.34 1.24
C VAL A 10 -8.38 22.02 0.92
N GLN A 11 -7.48 22.80 1.51
CA GLN A 11 -6.08 22.47 1.55
C GLN A 11 -6.00 21.16 2.33
N ALA A 12 -5.83 20.07 1.61
CA ALA A 12 -5.22 18.88 2.17
C ALA A 12 -3.79 19.28 2.56
N GLY A 13 -3.64 19.89 3.73
CA GLY A 13 -2.35 20.29 4.28
C GLY A 13 -1.46 19.08 4.56
N PRO A 14 -0.16 19.29 4.80
CA PRO A 14 0.81 18.22 5.06
C PRO A 14 0.41 17.30 6.22
N ALA A 15 -0.20 17.84 7.28
CA ALA A 15 -0.71 17.07 8.41
C ALA A 15 -1.68 15.94 8.00
N ARG A 16 -2.54 16.19 7.00
CA ARG A 16 -3.44 15.16 6.47
C ARG A 16 -2.68 14.11 5.67
N ALA A 17 -1.66 14.48 4.92
CA ALA A 17 -0.86 13.52 4.14
C ALA A 17 -0.06 12.58 5.05
N ASP A 18 0.51 13.10 6.14
CA ASP A 18 1.30 12.31 7.09
C ASP A 18 0.41 11.39 7.93
N GLU A 19 -0.71 11.88 8.46
CA GLU A 19 -1.72 11.05 9.16
C GLU A 19 -2.27 9.93 8.24
N ASN A 20 -2.49 10.24 6.96
CA ASN A 20 -2.95 9.27 5.98
C ASN A 20 -1.90 8.18 5.70
N TRP A 21 -0.62 8.54 5.71
CA TRP A 21 0.46 7.58 5.50
C TRP A 21 0.65 6.64 6.70
N GLU A 22 0.52 7.13 7.94
CA GLU A 22 0.53 6.28 9.13
C GLU A 22 -0.60 5.26 9.12
N ALA A 23 -1.83 5.68 8.78
CA ALA A 23 -2.95 4.75 8.64
C ALA A 23 -2.67 3.69 7.55
N ALA A 24 -2.07 4.09 6.43
CA ALA A 24 -1.69 3.19 5.34
C ALA A 24 -0.67 2.13 5.78
N LYS A 25 0.36 2.55 6.52
CA LYS A 25 1.36 1.65 7.09
C LYS A 25 0.72 0.64 8.06
N SER A 26 -0.25 1.06 8.87
CA SER A 26 -0.98 0.16 9.77
C SER A 26 -1.76 -0.93 9.00
N ALA A 27 -2.46 -0.59 7.91
CA ALA A 27 -3.11 -1.61 7.07
C ALA A 27 -2.11 -2.56 6.42
N PHE A 28 -0.96 -2.06 6.01
CA PHE A 28 0.11 -2.90 5.46
C PHE A 28 0.63 -3.89 6.50
N GLY A 29 0.83 -3.44 7.75
CA GLY A 29 1.18 -4.29 8.89
C GLY A 29 0.13 -5.37 9.15
N ALA A 30 -1.16 -5.03 9.14
CA ALA A 30 -2.24 -6.02 9.26
C ALA A 30 -2.21 -7.05 8.11
N CYS A 31 -1.92 -6.60 6.88
CA CYS A 31 -1.74 -7.50 5.75
C CYS A 31 -0.55 -8.46 5.98
N MET A 32 0.61 -7.93 6.38
CA MET A 32 1.80 -8.73 6.68
C MET A 32 1.58 -9.71 7.82
N ALA A 33 0.83 -9.35 8.86
CA ALA A 33 0.55 -10.22 10.01
C ALA A 33 -0.31 -11.44 9.63
N HIS A 34 -1.22 -11.28 8.66
CA HIS A 34 -2.15 -12.35 8.27
C HIS A 34 -1.83 -12.99 6.91
N PHE A 35 -0.81 -12.52 6.20
CA PHE A 35 -0.34 -13.11 4.94
C PHE A 35 -0.10 -14.64 4.97
N PRO A 36 -0.53 -15.42 3.97
CA PRO A 36 -1.31 -15.06 2.80
C PRO A 36 -2.83 -15.22 3.00
N ASP A 37 -3.33 -15.36 4.23
CA ASP A 37 -4.75 -15.58 4.53
C ASP A 37 -5.58 -14.32 4.27
N VAL A 38 -6.16 -14.27 3.08
CA VAL A 38 -6.95 -13.12 2.63
C VAL A 38 -8.21 -12.90 3.46
N LYS A 39 -8.80 -13.95 4.03
CA LYS A 39 -10.00 -13.81 4.89
C LYS A 39 -9.61 -13.16 6.21
N ALA A 40 -8.50 -13.59 6.81
CA ALA A 40 -7.98 -12.99 8.04
C ALA A 40 -7.53 -11.53 7.83
N ILE A 41 -6.84 -11.22 6.73
CA ILE A 41 -6.48 -9.83 6.36
C ILE A 41 -7.74 -8.96 6.28
N GLN A 42 -8.76 -9.41 5.54
CA GLN A 42 -10.01 -8.66 5.39
C GLN A 42 -10.75 -8.47 6.72
N ALA A 43 -10.77 -9.50 7.57
CA ALA A 43 -11.41 -9.42 8.88
C ALA A 43 -10.71 -8.40 9.78
N GLN A 44 -9.37 -8.43 9.82
CA GLN A 44 -8.58 -7.48 10.60
C GLN A 44 -8.77 -6.04 10.12
N LEU A 45 -8.71 -5.79 8.80
CA LEU A 45 -8.93 -4.45 8.26
C LEU A 45 -10.33 -3.93 8.56
N LYS A 46 -11.37 -4.76 8.47
CA LYS A 46 -12.73 -4.36 8.87
C LYS A 46 -12.79 -4.00 10.35
N ALA A 47 -12.16 -4.79 11.22
CA ALA A 47 -12.07 -4.51 12.66
C ALA A 47 -11.34 -3.18 12.94
N ASP A 48 -10.32 -2.86 12.14
CA ASP A 48 -9.57 -1.61 12.18
C ASP A 48 -10.33 -0.42 11.55
N GLY A 49 -11.60 -0.59 11.16
CA GLY A 49 -12.45 0.47 10.64
C GLY A 49 -12.29 0.76 9.14
N TRP A 50 -11.72 -0.18 8.38
CA TRP A 50 -11.58 -0.05 6.94
C TRP A 50 -12.79 -0.60 6.19
N ARG A 51 -13.24 0.16 5.20
CA ARG A 51 -14.35 -0.17 4.31
C ARG A 51 -13.83 -0.75 3.01
N TYR A 52 -14.43 -1.85 2.56
CA TYR A 52 -14.13 -2.41 1.25
C TYR A 52 -14.76 -1.55 0.14
N GLU A 53 -13.96 -1.15 -0.86
CA GLU A 53 -14.39 -0.30 -1.97
C GLU A 53 -14.60 -1.06 -3.28
N GLY A 54 -14.00 -2.25 -3.43
CA GLY A 54 -14.07 -3.02 -4.67
C GLY A 54 -12.78 -3.77 -4.98
N ASN A 55 -12.72 -4.32 -6.20
CA ASN A 55 -11.53 -4.97 -6.73
C ASN A 55 -10.96 -4.13 -7.89
N GLU A 56 -9.64 -4.00 -7.93
CA GLU A 56 -8.94 -3.35 -9.03
C GLU A 56 -7.65 -4.10 -9.35
N GLN A 57 -7.44 -4.48 -10.61
CA GLN A 57 -6.27 -5.25 -11.06
C GLN A 57 -6.02 -6.53 -10.23
N GLY A 58 -7.10 -7.18 -9.77
CA GLY A 58 -7.02 -8.36 -8.92
C GLY A 58 -6.69 -8.09 -7.44
N LEU A 59 -6.54 -6.82 -7.04
CA LEU A 59 -6.33 -6.37 -5.66
C LEU A 59 -7.66 -5.94 -5.03
N ARG A 60 -7.87 -6.27 -3.75
CA ARG A 60 -8.99 -5.74 -2.96
C ARG A 60 -8.61 -4.36 -2.41
N ILE A 61 -9.43 -3.37 -2.71
CA ILE A 61 -9.22 -2.00 -2.29
C ILE A 61 -10.03 -1.74 -1.02
N PHE A 62 -9.36 -1.21 0.00
CA PHE A 62 -9.96 -0.81 1.26
C PHE A 62 -9.76 0.69 1.47
N SER A 63 -10.68 1.34 2.19
CA SER A 63 -10.59 2.76 2.48
C SER A 63 -10.95 3.06 3.94
N ARG A 64 -10.36 4.10 4.51
CA ARG A 64 -10.70 4.63 5.83
C ARG A 64 -10.59 6.15 5.78
N ASN A 65 -11.54 6.88 6.35
CA ASN A 65 -11.50 8.36 6.42
C ASN A 65 -11.23 9.08 5.07
N GLY A 66 -11.71 8.54 3.95
CA GLY A 66 -11.50 9.11 2.61
C GLY A 66 -10.16 8.77 1.95
N PHE A 67 -9.33 7.96 2.60
CA PHE A 67 -8.08 7.43 2.07
C PHE A 67 -8.26 5.97 1.67
N ARG A 68 -7.54 5.53 0.64
CA ARG A 68 -7.57 4.15 0.15
C ARG A 68 -6.21 3.48 0.40
N ALA A 69 -6.21 2.26 0.91
CA ALA A 69 -5.08 1.35 0.90
C ALA A 69 -5.48 0.03 0.25
N ILE A 70 -4.49 -0.74 -0.17
CA ILE A 70 -4.71 -1.85 -1.09
C ILE A 70 -4.25 -3.14 -0.45
N ALA A 71 -5.12 -3.84 0.25
CA ALA A 71 -4.73 -5.08 0.90
C ALA A 71 -5.27 -6.31 0.16
N ALA A 72 -4.36 -7.21 -0.20
CA ALA A 72 -4.58 -8.57 -0.70
C ALA A 72 -5.10 -8.74 -2.14
N THR A 73 -4.68 -9.84 -2.79
CA THR A 73 -5.09 -10.25 -4.14
C THR A 73 -6.19 -11.35 -4.12
N GLN A 74 -6.86 -11.55 -5.25
CA GLN A 74 -7.99 -12.47 -5.53
C GLN A 74 -7.71 -13.96 -5.22
N GLY A 75 -8.67 -14.84 -4.93
CA GLY A 75 -10.09 -14.91 -5.31
C GLY A 75 -10.34 -15.92 -6.44
N ASN A 76 -9.38 -16.06 -7.35
CA ASN A 76 -9.43 -16.90 -8.54
C ASN A 76 -7.97 -17.17 -8.98
N SER A 77 -7.70 -18.41 -9.38
CA SER A 77 -6.43 -19.16 -9.24
C SER A 77 -5.14 -18.64 -9.91
N GLN A 78 -5.07 -17.41 -10.41
CA GLN A 78 -3.97 -16.96 -11.28
C GLN A 78 -3.12 -15.80 -10.74
N ILE A 79 -3.48 -15.16 -9.62
CA ILE A 79 -2.73 -14.02 -9.07
C ILE A 79 -2.26 -14.34 -7.65
N ALA A 80 -0.95 -14.33 -7.43
CA ALA A 80 -0.36 -14.62 -6.12
C ALA A 80 -0.69 -13.52 -5.09
N THR A 81 -0.75 -13.86 -3.79
CA THR A 81 -1.10 -12.92 -2.71
C THR A 81 -0.07 -11.80 -2.58
N ARG A 82 -0.55 -10.56 -2.45
CA ARG A 82 0.29 -9.35 -2.30
C ARG A 82 -0.28 -8.42 -1.24
N CYS A 83 0.59 -7.87 -0.41
CA CYS A 83 0.31 -6.71 0.42
C CYS A 83 0.74 -5.46 -0.34
N VAL A 84 -0.17 -4.49 -0.46
CA VAL A 84 0.10 -3.24 -1.16
C VAL A 84 -0.30 -2.08 -0.25
N VAL A 85 0.46 -1.01 -0.30
CA VAL A 85 0.03 0.23 0.35
C VAL A 85 0.37 1.39 -0.54
N ALA A 86 -0.63 2.23 -0.74
CA ALA A 86 -0.56 3.45 -1.51
C ALA A 86 -1.21 4.57 -0.69
N ALA A 87 -0.74 5.78 -0.90
CA ALA A 87 -1.42 7.00 -0.46
C ALA A 87 -1.40 8.00 -1.61
N SER A 88 -2.49 8.74 -1.77
CA SER A 88 -2.59 9.74 -2.83
C SER A 88 -1.48 10.78 -2.72
N ARG A 89 -0.80 11.04 -3.83
CA ARG A 89 0.34 11.98 -3.93
C ARG A 89 1.54 11.63 -3.04
N LEU A 90 1.64 10.38 -2.58
CA LEU A 90 2.83 9.91 -1.85
C LEU A 90 4.06 10.04 -2.77
N LYS A 91 5.11 10.68 -2.27
CA LYS A 91 6.39 10.74 -2.97
C LYS A 91 7.18 9.43 -2.81
N PRO A 92 8.13 9.13 -3.69
CA PRO A 92 8.94 7.91 -3.58
C PRO A 92 9.73 7.81 -2.27
N GLU A 93 10.26 8.91 -1.73
CA GLU A 93 11.20 8.86 -0.60
C GLU A 93 10.56 8.31 0.69
N PRO A 94 9.37 8.76 1.15
CA PRO A 94 8.68 8.15 2.28
C PRO A 94 8.32 6.67 2.05
N ALA A 95 7.97 6.29 0.83
CA ALA A 95 7.67 4.90 0.47
C ALA A 95 8.93 4.03 0.54
N ILE A 96 10.08 4.53 0.08
CA ILE A 96 11.38 3.86 0.18
C ILE A 96 11.80 3.71 1.64
N ALA A 97 11.64 4.75 2.46
CA ALA A 97 11.96 4.68 3.89
C ALA A 97 11.12 3.60 4.59
N PHE A 98 9.81 3.57 4.33
CA PHE A 98 8.94 2.53 4.86
C PHE A 98 9.28 1.13 4.35
N ALA A 99 9.53 0.98 3.04
CA ALA A 99 9.92 -0.31 2.47
C ALA A 99 11.24 -0.82 3.06
N ARG A 100 12.20 0.06 3.39
CA ARG A 100 13.41 -0.33 4.13
C ARG A 100 13.10 -0.87 5.52
N THR A 101 12.18 -0.23 6.25
CA THR A 101 11.73 -0.73 7.56
C THR A 101 11.09 -2.11 7.43
N VAL A 102 10.15 -2.27 6.50
CA VAL A 102 9.49 -3.54 6.20
C VAL A 102 10.49 -4.62 5.80
N ALA A 103 11.51 -4.28 4.99
CA ALA A 103 12.56 -5.22 4.63
C ALA A 103 13.26 -5.77 5.88
N GLY A 104 13.48 -4.95 6.92
CA GLY A 104 14.06 -5.39 8.19
C GLY A 104 13.24 -6.43 8.95
N GLU A 105 11.95 -6.57 8.66
CA GLU A 105 11.06 -7.58 9.27
C GLU A 105 11.07 -8.93 8.53
N LEU A 106 11.64 -8.97 7.33
CA LEU A 106 11.75 -10.20 6.53
C LEU A 106 13.03 -10.97 6.89
N SER A 107 12.98 -12.29 6.80
CA SER A 107 14.14 -13.16 7.04
C SER A 107 14.99 -13.32 5.77
N GLY A 108 16.32 -13.31 5.90
CA GLY A 108 17.23 -13.56 4.77
C GLY A 108 17.18 -12.49 3.67
N VAL A 109 16.93 -11.23 4.05
CA VAL A 109 16.78 -10.12 3.12
C VAL A 109 18.04 -9.86 2.32
N LYS A 110 17.86 -9.69 1.01
CA LYS A 110 18.88 -9.19 0.10
C LYS A 110 18.29 -8.11 -0.80
N PRO A 111 19.02 -7.01 -1.05
CA PRO A 111 18.62 -6.06 -2.07
C PRO A 111 18.64 -6.73 -3.44
N ILE A 112 17.72 -6.34 -4.31
CA ILE A 112 17.69 -6.75 -5.71
C ILE A 112 17.63 -5.51 -6.60
N ASP A 113 18.33 -5.55 -7.73
CA ASP A 113 18.28 -4.47 -8.70
C ASP A 113 17.11 -4.69 -9.67
N LEU A 114 16.18 -3.74 -9.67
CA LEU A 114 15.05 -3.65 -10.59
C LEU A 114 14.95 -2.24 -11.20
N SER A 115 16.09 -1.54 -11.26
CA SER A 115 16.17 -0.18 -11.80
C SER A 115 15.76 -0.10 -13.28
N ASP A 116 16.04 -1.16 -14.05
CA ASP A 116 15.60 -1.35 -15.44
C ASP A 116 14.06 -1.36 -15.58
N ARG A 117 13.35 -1.68 -14.50
CA ARG A 117 11.88 -1.68 -14.41
C ARG A 117 11.31 -0.45 -13.73
N GLY A 118 12.13 0.57 -13.49
CA GLY A 118 11.73 1.80 -12.81
C GLY A 118 11.37 1.59 -11.33
N VAL A 119 11.87 0.52 -10.70
CA VAL A 119 11.69 0.25 -9.27
C VAL A 119 12.96 0.71 -8.54
N PRO A 120 12.96 1.90 -7.92
CA PRO A 120 14.17 2.52 -7.35
C PRO A 120 14.71 1.80 -6.11
N ALA A 121 13.89 0.95 -5.48
CA ALA A 121 14.31 0.17 -4.34
C ALA A 121 13.49 -1.12 -4.26
N ALA A 122 14.19 -2.25 -4.17
CA ALA A 122 13.59 -3.56 -4.02
C ALA A 122 14.47 -4.51 -3.21
N TRP A 123 13.81 -5.49 -2.60
CA TRP A 123 14.42 -6.54 -1.78
C TRP A 123 13.72 -7.86 -2.05
N GLU A 124 14.46 -8.95 -1.88
CA GLU A 124 13.91 -10.29 -1.73
C GLU A 124 14.16 -10.77 -0.31
N GLY A 125 13.18 -11.43 0.29
CA GLY A 125 13.28 -11.96 1.65
C GLY A 125 12.21 -13.01 1.89
N SER A 126 12.17 -13.58 3.09
CA SER A 126 11.20 -14.61 3.46
C SER A 126 10.29 -14.13 4.59
N LEU A 127 8.99 -14.40 4.44
CA LEU A 127 7.98 -14.19 5.48
C LEU A 127 7.28 -15.52 5.73
N ARG A 128 7.41 -16.07 6.95
CA ARG A 128 6.81 -17.36 7.35
C ARG A 128 7.09 -18.50 6.35
N GLY A 129 8.34 -18.63 5.92
CA GLY A 129 8.80 -19.68 5.01
C GLY A 129 8.48 -19.45 3.53
N LYS A 130 7.81 -18.35 3.16
CA LYS A 130 7.56 -17.98 1.76
C LYS A 130 8.52 -16.89 1.30
N VAL A 131 9.16 -17.11 0.15
CA VAL A 131 10.01 -16.10 -0.50
C VAL A 131 9.12 -15.05 -1.16
N LEU A 132 9.31 -13.80 -0.77
CA LEU A 132 8.57 -12.64 -1.24
C LEU A 132 9.54 -11.60 -1.79
N ARG A 133 9.06 -10.78 -2.71
CA ARG A 133 9.75 -9.55 -3.11
C ARG A 133 9.00 -8.34 -2.59
N LEU A 134 9.76 -7.40 -2.07
CA LEU A 134 9.32 -6.10 -1.62
C LEU A 134 9.87 -5.06 -2.60
N GLY A 135 9.05 -4.12 -3.05
CA GLY A 135 9.51 -3.06 -3.95
C GLY A 135 8.69 -1.80 -3.85
N VAL A 136 9.28 -0.69 -4.28
CA VAL A 136 8.61 0.60 -4.41
C VAL A 136 8.31 0.89 -5.86
N VAL A 137 7.04 1.08 -6.20
CA VAL A 137 6.62 1.58 -7.51
C VAL A 137 6.44 3.10 -7.38
N PRO A 138 7.25 3.94 -8.04
CA PRO A 138 7.25 5.40 -7.82
C PRO A 138 5.94 6.08 -8.24
N GLN A 139 5.29 5.53 -9.26
CA GLN A 139 4.03 6.03 -9.81
C GLN A 139 3.15 4.84 -10.15
N ALA A 140 2.37 4.39 -9.16
CA ALA A 140 1.33 3.41 -9.41
C ALA A 140 -0.03 4.12 -9.56
N GLU A 141 -0.87 3.59 -10.44
CA GLU A 141 -2.24 4.05 -10.63
C GLU A 141 -3.20 2.91 -10.24
N PHE A 142 -4.04 3.19 -9.23
CA PHE A 142 -5.12 2.33 -8.79
C PHE A 142 -6.39 3.20 -8.73
N GLY A 143 -7.03 3.34 -9.88
CA GLY A 143 -8.27 4.07 -10.06
C GLY A 143 -8.07 5.55 -9.77
N LEU A 144 -8.59 6.01 -8.63
CA LEU A 144 -8.45 7.40 -8.16
C LEU A 144 -7.20 7.65 -7.30
N MET A 145 -6.38 6.63 -7.05
CA MET A 145 -5.10 6.78 -6.36
C MET A 145 -3.94 6.87 -7.35
N ARG A 146 -3.14 7.92 -7.18
CA ARG A 146 -1.85 8.10 -7.87
C ARG A 146 -0.79 8.47 -6.87
N GLY A 147 0.32 7.76 -6.88
CA GLY A 147 1.45 8.04 -6.01
C GLY A 147 2.41 6.86 -5.92
N ALA A 148 3.47 7.05 -5.13
CA ALA A 148 4.37 5.96 -4.79
C ALA A 148 3.62 4.89 -4.00
N THR A 149 3.97 3.63 -4.25
CA THR A 149 3.31 2.46 -3.67
C THR A 149 4.36 1.46 -3.23
N VAL A 150 4.16 0.87 -2.05
CA VAL A 150 4.97 -0.26 -1.58
C VAL A 150 4.21 -1.55 -1.83
N VAL A 151 4.88 -2.52 -2.44
CA VAL A 151 4.33 -3.82 -2.82
C VAL A 151 5.18 -4.92 -2.21
N LEU A 152 4.56 -5.83 -1.47
CA LEU A 152 5.16 -7.07 -0.99
C LEU A 152 4.36 -8.25 -1.53
N GLY A 153 5.00 -9.22 -2.16
CA GLY A 153 4.30 -10.44 -2.54
C GLY A 153 5.14 -11.46 -3.28
N GLU A 154 4.49 -12.55 -3.64
CA GLU A 154 5.06 -13.59 -4.50
C GLU A 154 5.11 -13.05 -5.95
N PHE A 155 6.24 -13.28 -6.63
CA PHE A 155 6.51 -12.87 -8.02
C PHE A 155 6.83 -14.06 -8.89
#